data_AF-A0A2K8X3J5-F1
#
_entry.id   AF-A0A2K8X3J5-F1
#
_cell.length_a   1.000
_cell.length_b   1.000
_cell.length_c   1.000
_cell.angle_alpha   90.00
_cell.angle_beta   90.00
_cell.angle_gamma   90.00
#
_symmetry.space_group_name_H-M   'P 1'
#
loop_
_entity.id
_entity.type
_entity.pdbx_description
1 polymer ?
#
loop_
_entity_poly.entity_id
_entity_poly.type
_entity_poly.pdbx_seq_one_letter_code
_entity_poly.pdbx_strand_id
1 'polypeptide(L)'
;MKLHFFVFIIVLLFSCKKERTLSGLRLEDVEQSVSLESEKSENKNRQNQDCIFDQSTQTDAFLKGIKELEGYTWDDDSKSAEIVLNDHWFLTITRGGCDHFLLSAEFLYDRNLEFEANKAAIFENIIWITSLLKEEFEFESIKSCIEEDKLTFTETDNGFYGNFMDSKIYEMYTFDYRKEKESTVFGISYYLN
;
A
#
# COMPACT_ATOMS: atom_id res chain seq x y z
N MET A 1 -15.65 -11.05 -57.23
CA MET A 1 -16.67 -12.12 -57.22
C MET A 1 -15.98 -13.36 -56.64
N LYS A 2 -16.23 -13.81 -55.41
CA LYS A 2 -17.50 -14.17 -54.81
C LYS A 2 -17.52 -13.83 -53.32
N LEU A 3 -18.62 -13.23 -52.90
CA LEU A 3 -19.03 -12.90 -51.54
C LEU A 3 -19.78 -14.12 -50.99
N HIS A 4 -19.39 -14.66 -49.84
CA HIS A 4 -20.20 -15.65 -49.14
C HIS A 4 -20.56 -15.14 -47.74
N PHE A 5 -21.80 -14.66 -47.68
CA PHE A 5 -22.63 -14.50 -46.50
C PHE A 5 -22.59 -15.75 -45.62
N PHE A 6 -22.36 -15.58 -44.31
CA PHE A 6 -22.89 -16.52 -43.32
C PHE A 6 -23.51 -15.76 -42.15
N VAL A 7 -24.64 -16.31 -41.74
CA VAL A 7 -25.77 -15.70 -41.02
C VAL A 7 -25.51 -15.60 -39.52
N PHE A 8 -26.01 -14.50 -38.96
CA PHE A 8 -26.17 -14.19 -37.53
C PHE A 8 -26.93 -15.29 -36.76
N ILE A 9 -26.41 -15.68 -35.59
CA ILE A 9 -27.26 -16.18 -34.48
C ILE A 9 -26.87 -15.39 -33.22
N ILE A 10 -27.69 -14.40 -32.90
CA ILE A 10 -27.74 -13.73 -31.59
C ILE A 10 -28.60 -14.61 -30.68
N VAL A 11 -28.04 -15.07 -29.57
CA VAL A 11 -28.82 -15.53 -28.41
C VAL A 11 -28.55 -14.54 -27.28
N LEU A 12 -29.43 -13.54 -27.18
CA LEU A 12 -29.65 -12.79 -25.95
C LEU A 12 -30.53 -13.64 -25.01
N LEU A 13 -30.67 -13.16 -23.77
CA LEU A 13 -31.45 -13.67 -22.63
C LEU A 13 -30.60 -14.57 -21.70
N PHE A 14 -30.30 -14.23 -20.44
CA PHE A 14 -31.13 -13.58 -19.44
C PHE A 14 -30.32 -12.76 -18.42
N SER A 15 -30.77 -11.52 -18.20
CA SER A 15 -30.49 -10.68 -17.04
C SER A 15 -31.27 -11.20 -15.83
N CYS A 16 -30.60 -11.42 -14.69
CA CYS A 16 -31.25 -11.57 -13.39
C CYS A 16 -30.67 -10.52 -12.43
N LYS A 17 -31.31 -9.35 -12.41
CA LYS A 17 -31.17 -8.36 -11.33
C LYS A 17 -32.22 -8.70 -10.27
N LYS A 18 -31.78 -9.09 -9.06
CA LYS A 18 -32.67 -9.29 -7.91
C LYS A 18 -32.42 -8.20 -6.89
N GLU A 19 -33.32 -7.24 -6.86
CA GLU A 19 -33.45 -6.25 -5.80
C GLU A 19 -34.95 -6.15 -5.46
N ARG A 20 -35.31 -6.53 -4.23
CA ARG A 20 -36.60 -6.20 -3.60
C ARG A 20 -36.35 -5.95 -2.12
N THR A 21 -36.30 -4.67 -1.72
CA THR A 21 -37.36 -3.92 -1.02
C THR A 21 -37.81 -4.50 0.31
N LEU A 22 -37.32 -3.82 1.35
CA LEU A 22 -37.84 -3.70 2.70
C LEU A 22 -39.26 -3.10 2.66
N SER A 23 -40.23 -3.75 3.29
CA SER A 23 -41.51 -3.16 3.72
C SER A 23 -42.18 -4.08 4.74
N GLY A 24 -42.45 -3.58 5.94
CA GLY A 24 -43.24 -4.31 6.93
C GLY A 24 -43.13 -3.79 8.36
N LEU A 25 -43.29 -2.48 8.56
CA LEU A 25 -43.64 -1.91 9.86
C LEU A 25 -45.00 -2.47 10.31
N ARG A 26 -45.07 -3.01 11.53
CA ARG A 26 -46.31 -3.04 12.35
C ARG A 26 -46.00 -2.35 13.67
N LEU A 27 -46.57 -1.15 13.81
CA LEU A 27 -46.78 -0.46 15.08
C LEU A 27 -48.10 -0.99 15.65
N GLU A 28 -48.05 -1.50 16.88
CA GLU A 28 -49.20 -1.54 17.78
C GLU A 28 -48.79 -0.83 19.08
N ASP A 29 -49.74 -0.03 19.55
CA ASP A 29 -49.62 1.04 20.52
C ASP A 29 -49.39 0.54 21.96
N VAL A 30 -48.45 1.17 22.67
CA VAL A 30 -48.59 1.44 24.11
C VAL A 30 -47.98 2.81 24.39
N GLU A 31 -48.84 3.79 24.61
CA GLU A 31 -48.49 5.06 25.25
C GLU A 31 -48.08 4.82 26.70
N GLN A 32 -46.87 5.23 27.07
CA GLN A 32 -46.61 5.70 28.44
C GLN A 32 -45.59 6.83 28.43
N SER A 33 -46.09 8.02 28.74
CA SER A 33 -45.36 9.25 29.03
C SER A 33 -44.29 9.07 30.11
N VAL A 34 -43.17 9.80 30.01
CA VAL A 34 -42.58 10.69 31.04
C VAL A 34 -41.19 11.22 30.58
N SER A 35 -41.14 12.54 30.43
CA SER A 35 -40.05 13.55 30.51
C SER A 35 -38.55 13.22 30.33
N LEU A 36 -37.95 13.93 29.36
CA LEU A 36 -36.79 14.85 29.48
C LEU A 36 -35.58 14.46 30.35
N GLU A 37 -34.44 14.19 29.72
CA GLU A 37 -33.23 15.04 29.67
C GLU A 37 -31.99 14.20 29.30
N SER A 38 -31.09 14.76 28.49
CA SER A 38 -29.70 14.32 28.28
C SER A 38 -29.54 12.92 27.66
N GLU A 39 -29.08 12.77 26.43
CA GLU A 39 -27.64 12.66 26.21
C GLU A 39 -27.23 13.13 24.82
N LYS A 40 -26.46 14.22 24.85
CA LYS A 40 -25.58 14.68 23.79
C LYS A 40 -24.33 13.81 23.86
N SER A 41 -24.21 12.76 23.04
CA SER A 41 -22.93 12.19 22.56
C SER A 41 -23.13 10.79 21.96
N GLU A 42 -23.63 10.71 20.73
CA GLU A 42 -23.37 9.54 19.88
C GLU A 42 -23.00 10.01 18.48
N ASN A 43 -21.83 10.63 18.36
CA ASN A 43 -21.13 10.62 17.09
C ASN A 43 -19.64 10.94 17.29
N LYS A 44 -18.88 9.94 17.78
CA LYS A 44 -17.42 9.77 17.64
C LYS A 44 -16.97 8.57 18.48
N ASN A 45 -17.47 7.38 18.17
CA ASN A 45 -16.76 6.17 18.60
C ASN A 45 -17.05 5.00 17.66
N ARG A 46 -16.69 5.18 16.38
CA ARG A 46 -16.53 4.08 15.44
C ARG A 46 -15.07 4.03 15.02
N GLN A 47 -14.18 3.71 15.96
CA GLN A 47 -12.79 3.33 15.67
C GLN A 47 -12.16 2.74 16.93
N ASN A 48 -12.79 1.70 17.48
CA ASN A 48 -12.06 0.68 18.23
C ASN A 48 -12.32 -0.63 17.50
N GLN A 49 -11.76 -0.70 16.29
CA GLN A 49 -11.37 -2.00 15.75
C GLN A 49 -10.11 -2.39 16.52
N ASP A 50 -10.00 -3.65 16.93
CA ASP A 50 -8.94 -4.20 17.78
C ASP A 50 -7.56 -4.13 17.07
N CYS A 51 -7.00 -2.93 16.90
CA CYS A 51 -5.64 -2.75 16.40
C CYS A 51 -4.64 -2.87 17.55
N ILE A 52 -3.61 -3.69 17.34
CA ILE A 52 -2.50 -3.87 18.28
C ILE A 52 -1.64 -2.61 18.32
N PHE A 53 -1.43 -1.98 17.16
CA PHE A 53 -0.67 -0.74 17.03
C PHE A 53 -1.57 0.50 17.12
N ASP A 54 -1.10 1.52 17.85
CA ASP A 54 -1.79 2.79 18.00
C ASP A 54 -1.78 3.60 16.70
N GLN A 55 -2.94 3.61 16.02
CA GLN A 55 -3.16 4.30 14.76
C GLN A 55 -2.95 5.82 14.86
N SER A 56 -3.13 6.42 16.05
CA SER A 56 -3.00 7.86 16.23
C SER A 56 -1.55 8.36 16.16
N THR A 57 -0.58 7.47 16.33
CA THR A 57 0.86 7.76 16.25
C THR A 57 1.44 7.56 14.85
N GLN A 58 0.66 6.99 13.94
CA GLN A 58 1.03 6.69 12.56
C GLN A 58 0.69 7.89 11.67
N THR A 59 1.59 8.86 11.63
CA THR A 59 1.42 10.14 10.93
C THR A 59 2.57 10.42 9.99
N ASP A 60 2.39 11.42 9.12
CA ASP A 60 3.37 11.93 8.15
C ASP A 60 4.53 12.75 8.77
N ALA A 61 4.64 12.85 10.10
CA ALA A 61 5.57 13.75 10.76
C ALA A 61 7.04 13.50 10.37
N PHE A 62 7.41 12.23 10.13
CA PHE A 62 8.74 11.81 9.71
C PHE A 62 9.14 12.27 8.29
N LEU A 63 8.16 12.67 7.46
CA LEU A 63 8.38 13.19 6.12
C LEU A 63 8.55 14.72 6.10
N LYS A 64 8.16 15.40 7.17
CA LYS A 64 8.13 16.87 7.21
C LYS A 64 9.54 17.45 7.23
N GLY A 65 9.78 18.42 6.36
CA GLY A 65 11.07 19.13 6.25
C GLY A 65 12.11 18.45 5.37
N ILE A 66 11.79 17.30 4.77
CA ILE A 66 12.63 16.66 3.75
C ILE A 66 12.29 17.32 2.40
N LYS A 67 13.22 18.13 1.89
CA LYS A 67 13.03 18.95 0.70
C LYS A 67 12.69 18.10 -0.54
N GLU A 68 13.34 16.96 -0.67
CA GLU A 68 13.20 16.01 -1.77
C GLU A 68 11.82 15.36 -1.83
N LEU A 69 11.09 15.37 -0.71
CA LEU A 69 9.75 14.79 -0.60
C LEU A 69 8.67 15.87 -0.52
N GLU A 70 9.01 17.16 -0.68
CA GLU A 70 8.03 18.25 -0.64
C GLU A 70 6.90 18.05 -1.66
N GLY A 71 5.67 18.38 -1.26
CA GLY A 71 4.49 18.24 -2.11
C GLY A 71 3.85 16.86 -2.11
N TYR A 72 4.27 15.95 -1.23
CA TYR A 72 3.58 14.67 -1.00
C TYR A 72 2.12 14.87 -0.57
N THR A 73 1.28 13.88 -0.85
CA THR A 73 -0.08 13.79 -0.32
C THR A 73 -0.17 12.62 0.65
N TRP A 74 -0.58 12.89 1.90
CA TRP A 74 -0.80 11.86 2.92
C TRP A 74 -2.24 11.35 2.87
N ASP A 75 -2.39 10.04 2.82
CA ASP A 75 -3.64 9.33 3.01
C ASP A 75 -3.65 8.70 4.41
N ASP A 76 -4.59 9.15 5.25
CA ASP A 76 -4.70 8.71 6.63
C ASP A 76 -5.36 7.33 6.77
N ASP A 77 -6.10 6.86 5.76
CA ASP A 77 -6.74 5.55 5.79
C ASP A 77 -5.72 4.45 5.47
N SER A 78 -4.86 4.66 4.46
CA SER A 78 -3.79 3.73 4.10
C SER A 78 -2.47 3.95 4.85
N LYS A 79 -2.37 5.04 5.62
CA LYS A 79 -1.13 5.47 6.30
C LYS A 79 0.06 5.59 5.35
N SER A 80 -0.18 6.20 4.19
CA SER A 80 0.82 6.31 3.13
C SER A 80 0.91 7.72 2.55
N ALA A 81 2.11 8.10 2.14
CA ALA A 81 2.38 9.30 1.34
C ALA A 81 2.66 8.91 -0.11
N GLU A 82 2.06 9.62 -1.05
CA GLU A 82 2.37 9.51 -2.48
C GLU A 82 3.21 10.71 -2.95
N ILE A 83 4.28 10.42 -3.69
CA ILE A 83 5.22 11.40 -4.23
C ILE A 83 5.43 11.12 -5.73
N VAL A 84 5.24 12.16 -6.56
CA VAL A 84 5.59 12.11 -7.98
C VAL A 84 7.03 12.59 -8.13
N LEU A 85 7.96 11.67 -8.44
CA LEU A 85 9.38 12.00 -8.60
C LEU A 85 9.66 12.62 -9.98
N ASN A 86 9.00 12.09 -11.01
CA ASN A 86 8.96 12.63 -12.38
C ASN A 86 7.86 11.93 -13.20
N ASP A 87 7.77 12.19 -14.50
CA ASP A 87 6.73 11.69 -15.42
C ASP A 87 6.53 10.16 -15.40
N HIS A 88 7.53 9.39 -15.01
CA HIS A 88 7.49 7.92 -15.06
C HIS A 88 7.73 7.26 -13.70
N TRP A 89 8.10 8.04 -12.68
CA TRP A 89 8.54 7.53 -11.39
C TRP A 89 7.67 8.09 -10.27
N PHE A 90 7.13 7.18 -9.49
CA PHE A 90 6.31 7.45 -8.33
C PHE A 90 6.91 6.75 -7.12
N LEU A 91 6.76 7.35 -5.95
CA LEU A 91 7.19 6.79 -4.69
C LEU A 91 6.01 6.80 -3.71
N THR A 92 5.73 5.65 -3.14
CA THR A 92 4.78 5.50 -2.05
C THR A 92 5.53 5.14 -0.78
N ILE A 93 5.36 5.92 0.27
CA ILE A 93 5.96 5.65 1.58
C ILE A 93 4.85 5.31 2.55
N THR A 94 4.85 4.10 3.09
CA THR A 94 3.86 3.65 4.07
C THR A 94 4.52 3.57 5.44
N ARG A 95 3.82 4.04 6.47
CA ARG A 95 4.27 3.89 7.87
C ARG A 95 3.08 3.66 8.77
N GLY A 96 2.75 2.40 9.01
CA GLY A 96 1.64 2.04 9.85
C GLY A 96 1.23 0.58 9.79
N GLY A 97 0.01 0.30 10.22
CA GLY A 97 -0.57 -1.05 10.25
C GLY A 97 -1.27 -1.34 11.57
N CYS A 98 -2.11 -2.39 11.58
CA CYS A 98 -3.06 -2.68 12.66
C CYS A 98 -2.64 -3.92 13.48
N ASP A 99 -2.52 -5.08 12.82
CA ASP A 99 -2.03 -6.33 13.43
C ASP A 99 -0.50 -6.45 13.34
N HIS A 100 0.08 -5.86 12.30
CA HIS A 100 1.51 -5.81 12.04
C HIS A 100 1.89 -4.38 11.70
N PHE A 101 3.10 -3.95 12.08
CA PHE A 101 3.65 -2.68 11.68
C PHE A 101 4.47 -2.83 10.41
N LEU A 102 4.22 -1.94 9.46
CA LEU A 102 4.89 -1.81 8.18
C LEU A 102 5.48 -0.40 8.05
N LEU A 103 6.77 -0.35 7.78
CA LEU A 103 7.41 0.83 7.19
C LEU A 103 7.93 0.42 5.81
N SER A 104 7.47 1.07 4.74
CA SER A 104 7.96 0.76 3.39
C SER A 104 8.17 2.00 2.54
N ALA A 105 9.07 1.88 1.58
CA ALA A 105 9.29 2.82 0.50
C ALA A 105 9.26 2.05 -0.82
N GLU A 106 8.21 2.29 -1.61
CA GLU A 106 7.92 1.55 -2.83
C GLU A 106 7.96 2.49 -4.04
N PHE A 107 8.84 2.19 -4.99
CA PHE A 107 8.94 2.85 -6.27
C PHE A 107 8.09 2.15 -7.31
N LEU A 108 7.24 2.91 -7.98
CA LEU A 108 6.57 2.49 -9.20
C LEU A 108 7.19 3.20 -10.38
N TYR A 109 7.66 2.41 -11.34
CA TYR A 109 8.02 2.87 -12.67
C TYR A 109 6.95 2.42 -13.66
N ASP A 110 6.37 3.36 -14.40
CA ASP A 110 5.22 3.11 -15.29
C ASP A 110 5.56 2.31 -16.57
N ARG A 111 6.73 1.68 -16.62
CA ARG A 111 7.17 0.77 -17.69
C ARG A 111 7.85 -0.46 -17.10
N ASN A 112 8.13 -1.44 -17.94
CA ASN A 112 8.93 -2.60 -17.57
C ASN A 112 10.44 -2.27 -17.57
N LEU A 113 11.08 -2.41 -16.41
CA LEU A 113 12.54 -2.47 -16.27
C LEU A 113 12.95 -3.94 -16.17
N GLU A 114 14.08 -4.29 -16.76
CA GLU A 114 14.71 -5.59 -16.49
C GLU A 114 15.68 -5.44 -15.32
N PHE A 115 15.54 -6.25 -14.27
CA PHE A 115 16.33 -6.08 -13.04
C PHE A 115 17.83 -6.07 -13.29
N GLU A 116 18.39 -7.11 -13.92
CA GLU A 116 19.85 -7.20 -14.14
C GLU A 116 20.42 -6.03 -14.96
N ALA A 117 19.66 -5.53 -15.93
CA ALA A 117 20.07 -4.39 -16.75
C ALA A 117 20.00 -3.05 -15.99
N ASN A 118 19.20 -2.97 -14.91
CA ASN A 118 18.91 -1.74 -14.17
C ASN A 118 19.27 -1.84 -12.67
N LYS A 119 19.95 -2.92 -12.24
CA LYS A 119 20.24 -3.24 -10.84
C LYS A 119 20.89 -2.08 -10.09
N ALA A 120 21.84 -1.41 -10.73
CA ALA A 120 22.52 -0.24 -10.16
C ALA A 120 21.53 0.90 -9.86
N ALA A 121 20.73 1.33 -10.83
CA ALA A 121 19.76 2.42 -10.64
C ALA A 121 18.66 2.06 -9.62
N ILE A 122 18.21 0.80 -9.63
CA ILE A 122 17.23 0.29 -8.65
C ILE A 122 17.79 0.40 -7.24
N PHE A 123 19.02 -0.06 -7.02
CA PHE A 123 19.67 -0.02 -5.72
C PHE A 123 20.11 1.39 -5.30
N GLU A 124 20.50 2.26 -6.23
CA GLU A 124 20.72 3.68 -5.96
C GLU A 124 19.45 4.35 -5.42
N ASN A 125 18.27 4.02 -5.97
CA ASN A 125 17.00 4.52 -5.46
C ASN A 125 16.69 4.02 -4.03
N ILE A 126 16.99 2.75 -3.72
CA ILE A 126 16.85 2.21 -2.35
C ILE A 126 17.80 2.92 -1.38
N ILE A 127 19.07 3.08 -1.74
CA ILE A 127 20.06 3.80 -0.94
C ILE A 127 19.61 5.26 -0.73
N TRP A 128 19.13 5.91 -1.79
CA TRP A 128 18.67 7.29 -1.74
C TRP A 128 17.52 7.47 -0.75
N ILE A 129 16.42 6.70 -0.87
CA ILE A 129 15.26 6.90 0.00
C ILE A 129 15.56 6.54 1.46
N THR A 130 16.34 5.48 1.69
CA THR A 130 16.75 5.10 3.05
C THR A 130 17.70 6.12 3.67
N SER A 131 18.48 6.84 2.87
CA SER A 131 19.31 7.95 3.37
C SER A 131 18.50 9.17 3.80
N LEU A 132 17.43 9.50 3.07
CA LEU A 132 16.51 10.59 3.43
C LEU A 132 15.75 10.27 4.71
N LEU A 133 15.40 9.00 4.90
CA LEU A 133 14.63 8.48 6.03
C LEU A 133 15.51 7.70 7.02
N LYS A 134 16.78 8.10 7.19
CA LYS A 134 17.78 7.37 8.00
C LYS A 134 17.44 7.22 9.48
N GLU A 135 16.49 8.02 10.00
CA GLU A 135 16.01 7.89 11.38
C GLU A 135 14.91 6.82 11.49
N GLU A 136 14.29 6.45 10.37
CA GLU A 136 13.25 5.40 10.28
C GLU A 136 13.81 4.08 9.72
N PHE A 137 14.82 4.14 8.84
CA PHE A 137 15.48 2.98 8.23
C PHE A 137 16.89 2.76 8.76
N GLU A 138 17.31 1.49 8.79
CA GLU A 138 18.68 1.07 9.13
C GLU A 138 19.69 1.33 7.98
N PHE A 139 19.79 2.59 7.54
CA PHE A 139 20.46 3.04 6.32
C PHE A 139 21.86 2.46 6.13
N GLU A 140 22.74 2.54 7.14
CA GLU A 140 24.13 2.10 7.00
C GLU A 140 24.25 0.59 6.76
N SER A 141 23.43 -0.22 7.45
CA SER A 141 23.38 -1.68 7.24
C SER A 141 22.81 -2.02 5.86
N ILE A 142 21.72 -1.35 5.46
CA ILE A 142 21.10 -1.55 4.13
C ILE A 142 22.10 -1.21 3.02
N LYS A 143 22.77 -0.05 3.13
CA LYS A 143 23.76 0.42 2.15
C LYS A 143 24.95 -0.53 2.05
N SER A 144 25.54 -0.94 3.18
CA SER A 144 26.65 -1.91 3.18
C SER A 144 26.23 -3.24 2.54
N CYS A 145 25.02 -3.74 2.84
CA CYS A 145 24.55 -4.97 2.21
C CYS A 145 24.42 -4.84 0.68
N ILE A 146 23.93 -3.71 0.18
CA ILE A 146 23.81 -3.45 -1.26
C ILE A 146 25.19 -3.32 -1.93
N GLU A 147 26.08 -2.51 -1.36
CA GLU A 147 27.41 -2.22 -1.92
C GLU A 147 28.32 -3.46 -1.94
N GLU A 148 28.14 -4.36 -0.98
CA GLU A 148 28.91 -5.60 -0.84
C GLU A 148 28.23 -6.82 -1.46
N ASP A 149 27.11 -6.63 -2.18
CA ASP A 149 26.29 -7.69 -2.80
C ASP A 149 25.87 -8.80 -1.81
N LYS A 150 25.57 -8.40 -0.57
CA LYS A 150 25.14 -9.23 0.54
C LYS A 150 23.61 -9.31 0.61
N LEU A 151 22.99 -9.76 -0.46
CA LEU A 151 21.56 -10.07 -0.52
C LEU A 151 21.34 -11.51 -0.99
N THR A 152 20.28 -12.15 -0.48
CA THR A 152 19.79 -13.43 -1.03
C THR A 152 18.40 -13.24 -1.60
N PHE A 153 18.20 -13.69 -2.83
CA PHE A 153 16.93 -13.54 -3.53
C PHE A 153 16.14 -14.85 -3.54
N THR A 154 14.82 -14.72 -3.38
CA THR A 154 13.86 -15.80 -3.54
C THR A 154 12.86 -15.42 -4.63
N GLU A 155 12.76 -16.26 -5.66
CA GLU A 155 11.85 -16.05 -6.78
C GLU A 155 10.38 -16.12 -6.35
N THR A 156 9.55 -15.35 -7.05
CA THR A 156 8.08 -15.33 -6.93
C THR A 156 7.47 -15.39 -8.33
N ASP A 157 6.15 -15.50 -8.43
CA ASP A 157 5.45 -15.62 -9.72
C ASP A 157 5.72 -14.45 -10.68
N ASN A 158 6.00 -13.25 -10.17
CA ASN A 158 6.17 -12.03 -10.97
C ASN A 158 7.44 -11.24 -10.63
N GLY A 159 8.40 -11.83 -9.94
CA GLY A 159 9.62 -11.14 -9.54
C GLY A 159 10.39 -11.91 -8.46
N PHE A 160 10.88 -11.21 -7.46
CA PHE A 160 11.58 -11.82 -6.33
C PHE A 160 11.61 -10.86 -5.14
N TYR A 161 11.84 -11.42 -3.94
CA TYR A 161 12.21 -10.63 -2.76
C TYR A 161 13.63 -11.00 -2.33
N GLY A 162 14.31 -10.05 -1.70
CA GLY A 162 15.69 -10.12 -1.26
C GLY A 162 15.80 -9.89 0.24
N ASN A 163 16.52 -10.76 0.95
CA ASN A 163 16.91 -10.54 2.34
C ASN A 163 18.30 -9.90 2.40
N PHE A 164 18.50 -8.97 3.33
CA PHE A 164 19.81 -8.37 3.59
C PHE A 164 20.63 -9.26 4.55
N MET A 165 21.83 -9.68 4.15
CA MET A 165 22.68 -10.61 4.92
C MET A 165 23.50 -9.88 6.01
N ASP A 166 22.82 -9.09 6.84
CA ASP A 166 23.36 -8.49 8.06
C ASP A 166 22.47 -8.93 9.23
N SER A 167 23.06 -9.54 10.24
CA SER A 167 22.37 -10.01 11.45
C SER A 167 21.47 -8.96 12.14
N LYS A 168 21.75 -7.67 11.96
CA LYS A 168 20.97 -6.57 12.51
C LYS A 168 19.63 -6.40 11.81
N ILE A 169 19.54 -6.70 10.50
CA ILE A 169 18.38 -6.40 9.66
C ILE A 169 17.79 -7.61 8.93
N TYR A 170 18.46 -8.76 9.03
CA TYR A 170 18.03 -10.03 8.47
C TYR A 170 16.62 -10.39 8.93
N GLU A 171 15.75 -10.80 7.99
CA GLU A 171 14.32 -11.12 8.18
C GLU A 171 13.41 -9.97 8.66
N MET A 172 13.96 -8.84 9.11
CA MET A 172 13.17 -7.64 9.45
C MET A 172 12.99 -6.71 8.26
N TYR A 173 14.01 -6.64 7.39
CA TYR A 173 13.97 -5.85 6.16
C TYR A 173 13.97 -6.74 4.93
N THR A 174 13.12 -6.42 3.96
CA THR A 174 13.09 -7.06 2.64
C THR A 174 13.24 -6.02 1.54
N PHE A 175 14.01 -6.37 0.52
CA PHE A 175 13.94 -5.72 -0.79
C PHE A 175 12.93 -6.49 -1.63
N ASP A 176 12.04 -5.80 -2.32
CA ASP A 176 11.05 -6.44 -3.19
C ASP A 176 11.20 -5.89 -4.61
N TYR A 177 11.11 -6.76 -5.61
CA TYR A 177 11.07 -6.38 -7.01
C TYR A 177 10.03 -7.23 -7.72
N ARG A 178 9.10 -6.59 -8.42
CA ARG A 178 8.02 -7.24 -9.16
C ARG A 178 7.72 -6.52 -10.47
N LYS A 179 7.36 -7.31 -11.47
CA LYS A 179 6.76 -6.81 -12.70
C LYS A 179 5.25 -6.91 -12.59
N GLU A 180 4.60 -5.83 -12.97
CA GLU A 180 3.18 -5.81 -13.26
C GLU A 180 2.99 -5.78 -14.78
N LYS A 181 1.74 -5.70 -15.25
CA LYS A 181 1.43 -5.89 -16.68
C LYS A 181 2.24 -4.95 -17.58
N GLU A 182 2.35 -3.68 -17.20
CA GLU A 182 3.02 -2.63 -17.98
C GLU A 182 3.95 -1.76 -17.13
N SER A 183 4.17 -2.12 -15.86
CA SER A 183 4.95 -1.35 -14.89
C SER A 183 5.89 -2.24 -14.09
N THR A 184 6.89 -1.62 -13.48
CA THR A 184 7.79 -2.27 -12.52
C THR A 184 7.61 -1.63 -11.18
N VAL A 185 7.55 -2.46 -10.14
CA VAL A 185 7.52 -1.99 -8.77
C VAL A 185 8.67 -2.62 -8.00
N PHE A 186 9.37 -1.80 -7.23
CA PHE A 186 10.38 -2.30 -6.31
C PHE A 186 10.45 -1.42 -5.07
N GLY A 187 10.97 -1.95 -3.98
CA GLY A 187 11.01 -1.19 -2.75
C GLY A 187 11.77 -1.88 -1.65
N ILE A 188 11.73 -1.26 -0.49
CA ILE A 188 12.22 -1.80 0.76
C ILE A 188 11.11 -1.73 1.79
N SER A 189 10.97 -2.79 2.58
CA SER A 189 9.98 -2.87 3.64
C SER A 189 10.63 -3.34 4.94
N TYR A 190 10.17 -2.79 6.05
CA TYR A 190 10.40 -3.26 7.41
C TYR A 190 9.09 -3.77 7.97
N TYR A 191 9.11 -5.00 8.48
CA TYR A 191 7.95 -5.64 9.09
C TYR A 191 8.24 -5.97 10.56
N LEU A 192 7.29 -5.61 11.42
CA LEU A 192 7.27 -5.98 12.84
C LEU A 192 5.92 -6.61 13.19
N ASN A 193 5.96 -7.86 13.64
CA ASN A 193 4.79 -8.62 14.09
C ASN A 193 4.47 -8.38 15.56
#